data_AF-A0A4Y2FUV9-F1
#
_entry.id   AF-A0A4Y2FUV9-F1
#
_cell.length_a   1.000
_cell.length_b   1.000
_cell.length_c   1.000
_cell.angle_alpha   90.00
_cell.angle_beta   90.00
_cell.angle_gamma   90.00
#
_symmetry.space_group_name_H-M   'P 1'
#
loop_
_entity.id
_entity.type
_entity.pdbx_description
1 polymer ?
#
loop_
_entity_poly.entity_id
_entity_poly.type
_entity_poly.pdbx_seq_one_letter_code
_entity_poly.pdbx_strand_id
1 'polypeptide(L)'
;MISPLIKWDHSESWCVAKWDKNTNRSQMIIEVNVGSDESPDKYILDHRIDGRCLYPATGYLVLVWKSLAEIKGKDVMSLPVKFEEVKIHRATVLSKECNYSL
;
A
#
# COMPACT_ATOMS: atom_id res chain seq x y z
N MET A 1 -42.56 3.38 -20.25
CA MET A 1 -41.40 3.56 -19.36
C MET A 1 -40.13 3.31 -20.15
N ILE A 2 -39.17 4.26 -20.16
CA ILE A 2 -37.94 4.20 -20.99
C ILE A 2 -36.71 3.67 -20.23
N SER A 3 -36.75 3.64 -18.89
CA SER A 3 -35.61 3.33 -18.00
C SER A 3 -34.77 2.09 -18.40
N PRO A 4 -35.32 0.89 -18.65
CA PRO A 4 -34.51 -0.31 -18.94
C PRO A 4 -33.84 -0.30 -20.33
N LEU A 5 -34.19 0.66 -21.20
CA LEU A 5 -33.60 0.80 -22.53
C LEU A 5 -32.33 1.68 -22.52
N ILE A 6 -32.09 2.42 -21.44
CA ILE A 6 -30.90 3.27 -21.28
C ILE A 6 -29.84 2.44 -20.55
N LYS A 7 -28.73 2.16 -21.24
CA LYS A 7 -27.56 1.47 -20.69
C LYS A 7 -26.38 2.44 -20.64
N TRP A 8 -25.62 2.38 -19.55
CA TRP A 8 -24.38 3.13 -19.39
C TRP A 8 -23.20 2.21 -19.68
N ASP A 9 -22.09 2.81 -20.08
CA ASP A 9 -20.82 2.09 -20.14
C ASP A 9 -20.30 1.90 -18.70
N HIS A 10 -20.33 0.65 -18.25
CA HIS A 10 -19.83 0.23 -16.94
C HIS A 10 -18.46 -0.46 -17.04
N SER A 11 -17.69 -0.20 -18.10
CA SER A 11 -16.36 -0.78 -18.30
C SER A 11 -15.35 -0.37 -17.22
N GLU A 12 -15.55 0.79 -16.58
CA GLU A 12 -14.68 1.28 -15.53
C GLU A 12 -15.23 0.95 -14.13
N SER A 13 -14.36 0.37 -13.29
CA SER A 13 -14.68 0.03 -11.90
C SER A 13 -14.10 1.07 -10.94
N TRP A 14 -14.86 1.36 -9.89
CA TRP A 14 -14.52 2.37 -8.89
C TRP A 14 -14.35 1.70 -7.53
N CYS A 15 -13.53 2.30 -6.66
CA CYS A 15 -13.37 1.80 -5.31
C CYS A 15 -14.68 1.98 -4.52
N VAL A 16 -15.27 0.87 -4.09
CA VAL A 16 -16.46 0.85 -3.23
C VAL A 16 -16.02 0.47 -1.81
N ALA A 17 -16.51 1.20 -0.81
CA ALA A 17 -16.20 0.91 0.59
C ALA A 17 -16.59 -0.55 0.93
N LYS A 18 -15.59 -1.35 1.27
CA LYS A 18 -15.79 -2.72 1.76
C LYS A 18 -15.88 -2.68 3.28
N TRP A 19 -17.01 -3.13 3.83
CA TRP A 19 -17.15 -3.27 5.27
C TRP A 19 -16.45 -4.56 5.73
N ASP A 20 -15.29 -4.42 6.38
CA ASP A 20 -14.63 -5.53 7.06
C ASP A 20 -15.03 -5.53 8.54
N LYS A 21 -15.47 -6.68 9.06
CA LYS A 21 -15.97 -6.85 10.44
C LYS A 21 -14.84 -6.82 11.48
N ASN A 22 -13.58 -6.81 11.06
CA ASN A 22 -12.43 -7.02 11.92
C ASN A 22 -11.68 -5.72 12.24
N THR A 23 -12.34 -4.77 12.92
CA THR A 23 -11.69 -3.58 13.46
C THR A 23 -10.87 -3.93 14.72
N ASN A 24 -9.94 -4.86 14.61
CA ASN A 24 -8.96 -5.10 15.67
C ASN A 24 -7.92 -3.97 15.61
N ARG A 25 -7.96 -3.08 16.61
CA ARG A 25 -7.01 -1.95 16.76
C ARG A 25 -5.54 -2.38 16.96
N SER A 26 -5.24 -3.68 16.94
CA SER A 26 -3.88 -4.22 17.11
C SER A 26 -3.09 -4.32 15.80
N GLN A 27 -3.71 -4.04 14.65
CA GLN A 27 -3.08 -4.19 13.34
C GLN A 27 -3.21 -2.90 12.53
N MET A 28 -2.13 -2.57 11.82
CA MET A 28 -2.10 -1.47 10.87
C MET A 28 -1.69 -2.04 9.51
N ILE A 29 -2.57 -1.89 8.53
CA ILE A 29 -2.36 -2.32 7.16
C ILE A 29 -1.98 -1.08 6.36
N ILE A 30 -0.80 -1.08 5.74
CA ILE A 30 -0.37 -0.02 4.84
C ILE A 30 -0.33 -0.61 3.43
N GLU A 31 -1.16 -0.07 2.55
CA GLU A 31 -1.15 -0.42 1.14
C GLU A 31 -0.10 0.41 0.39
N VAL A 32 0.69 -0.25 -0.45
CA VAL A 32 1.65 0.38 -1.36
C VAL A 32 1.19 0.08 -2.77
N ASN A 33 0.79 1.10 -3.52
CA ASN A 33 0.21 0.92 -4.84
C ASN A 33 1.18 1.37 -5.93
N VAL A 34 1.72 0.44 -6.72
CA VAL A 34 2.63 0.76 -7.84
C VAL A 34 1.99 0.58 -9.22
N GLY A 35 0.68 0.29 -9.27
CA GLY A 35 -0.03 -0.05 -10.51
C GLY A 35 -0.48 1.16 -11.34
N SER A 36 -0.76 2.30 -10.70
CA SER A 36 -1.17 3.53 -11.38
C SER A 36 0.02 4.41 -11.73
N ASP A 37 0.00 5.01 -12.93
CA ASP A 37 1.05 5.93 -13.36
C ASP A 37 1.11 7.23 -12.53
N GLU A 38 0.00 7.61 -11.91
CA GLU A 38 -0.15 8.77 -11.02
C GLU A 38 0.14 8.43 -9.55
N SER A 39 0.49 7.18 -9.24
CA SER A 39 0.73 6.78 -7.85
C SER A 39 1.97 7.47 -7.27
N PRO A 40 1.89 8.05 -6.06
CA PRO A 40 3.06 8.57 -5.37
C PRO A 40 4.07 7.48 -4.99
N ASP A 41 3.67 6.20 -4.97
CA ASP A 41 4.55 5.07 -4.65
C ASP A 41 5.30 4.52 -5.88
N LYS A 42 5.04 5.05 -7.07
CA LYS A 42 5.61 4.55 -8.33
C LYS A 42 7.14 4.56 -8.36
N TYR A 43 7.78 5.50 -7.66
CA TYR A 43 9.25 5.59 -7.54
C TYR A 43 9.88 4.31 -6.96
N ILE A 44 9.10 3.49 -6.24
CA ILE A 44 9.58 2.24 -5.66
C ILE A 44 9.94 1.22 -6.77
N LEU A 45 9.34 1.34 -7.96
CA LEU A 45 9.66 0.50 -9.12
C LEU A 45 11.10 0.72 -9.66
N ASP A 46 11.76 1.81 -9.27
CA ASP A 46 13.15 2.09 -9.65
C ASP A 46 14.15 1.31 -8.78
N HIS A 47 13.70 0.75 -7.64
CA HIS A 47 14.52 -0.13 -6.81
C HIS A 47 14.58 -1.55 -7.40
N ARG A 48 15.43 -1.70 -8.42
CA ARG A 48 15.64 -2.96 -9.14
C ARG A 48 16.95 -3.63 -8.76
N ILE A 49 16.86 -4.90 -8.40
CA ILE A 49 18.01 -5.74 -8.09
C ILE A 49 17.83 -7.04 -8.88
N ASP A 50 18.84 -7.41 -9.68
CA ASP A 50 18.81 -8.56 -10.58
C ASP A 50 17.56 -8.62 -11.49
N GLY A 51 17.16 -7.46 -12.03
CA GLY A 51 16.00 -7.34 -12.92
C GLY A 51 14.63 -7.44 -12.23
N ARG A 52 14.59 -7.61 -10.91
CA ARG A 52 13.35 -7.66 -10.12
C ARG A 52 13.14 -6.34 -9.40
N CYS A 53 11.92 -5.80 -9.44
CA CYS A 53 11.54 -4.70 -8.57
C CYS A 53 11.34 -5.28 -7.15
N LEU A 54 12.22 -4.91 -6.23
CA LEU A 54 12.11 -5.34 -4.83
C LEU A 54 11.63 -4.16 -4.01
N TYR A 55 10.72 -4.42 -3.07
CA TYR A 55 10.42 -3.42 -2.05
C TYR A 55 11.69 -3.15 -1.23
N PRO A 56 12.12 -1.88 -1.07
CA PRO A 56 13.36 -1.55 -0.38
C PRO A 56 13.37 -2.02 1.07
N ALA A 57 14.53 -2.52 1.53
CA ALA A 57 14.76 -2.83 2.94
C ALA A 57 14.48 -1.62 3.86
N THR A 58 14.90 -0.44 3.41
CA THR A 58 14.65 0.86 4.06
C THR A 58 13.17 1.24 4.06
N GLY A 59 12.40 0.77 3.07
CA GLY A 59 10.95 0.98 3.01
C GLY A 59 10.25 0.38 4.22
N TYR A 60 10.63 -0.82 4.67
CA TYR A 60 10.05 -1.43 5.87
C TYR A 60 10.29 -0.58 7.13
N LEU A 61 11.48 0.02 7.25
CA LEU A 61 11.79 0.91 8.37
C LEU A 61 10.87 2.14 8.36
N VAL A 62 10.65 2.72 7.17
CA VAL A 62 9.73 3.86 7.00
C VAL A 62 8.29 3.46 7.34
N LEU A 63 7.82 2.29 6.91
CA LEU A 63 6.48 1.79 7.25
C LEU A 63 6.31 1.65 8.77
N VAL A 64 7.26 1.00 9.44
CA VAL A 64 7.24 0.83 10.91
C VAL A 64 7.27 2.17 11.62
N TRP A 65 8.10 3.11 11.15
CA TRP A 65 8.17 4.45 11.72
C TRP A 65 6.85 5.21 11.56
N LYS A 66 6.25 5.19 10.36
CA LYS A 66 4.94 5.79 10.09
C LYS A 66 3.86 5.21 11.00
N SER A 67 3.82 3.89 11.14
CA SER A 67 2.89 3.22 12.06
C SER A 67 3.07 3.63 13.51
N LEU A 68 4.32 3.70 13.98
CA LEU A 68 4.59 4.14 15.34
C LEU A 68 4.18 5.60 15.55
N ALA A 69 4.42 6.49 14.58
CA ALA A 69 4.03 7.88 14.64
C ALA A 69 2.50 8.03 14.74
N GLU A 70 1.76 7.28 13.92
CA GLU A 70 0.29 7.24 13.96
C GLU A 70 -0.24 6.74 15.31
N ILE A 71 0.29 5.62 15.82
CA ILE A 71 -0.06 5.09 17.15
C ILE A 71 0.20 6.13 18.26
N LYS A 72 1.24 6.96 18.10
CA LYS A 72 1.60 8.01 19.06
C LYS A 72 0.88 9.34 18.82
N GLY A 73 0.08 9.46 17.76
CA GLY A 73 -0.58 10.70 17.37
C GLY A 73 0.41 11.83 17.05
N LYS A 74 1.58 11.50 16.49
CA LYS A 74 2.64 12.45 16.15
C LYS A 74 2.91 12.44 14.65
N ASP A 75 3.39 13.57 14.15
CA ASP A 75 3.97 13.63 12.81
C ASP A 75 5.26 12.80 12.75
N VAL A 76 5.48 12.11 11.64
CA VAL A 76 6.64 11.21 11.45
C VAL A 76 7.95 11.98 11.59
N MET A 77 8.05 13.16 10.97
CA MET A 77 9.28 13.96 10.99
C MET A 77 9.56 14.56 12.37
N SER A 78 8.54 14.63 13.24
CA SER A 78 8.66 15.08 14.64
C SER A 78 9.03 13.97 15.64
N LEU A 79 9.07 12.70 15.19
CA LEU A 79 9.29 11.54 16.03
C LEU A 79 10.65 10.89 15.73
N PRO A 80 11.74 11.24 16.43
CA PRO A 80 13.00 10.52 16.28
C PRO A 80 12.84 9.06 16.74
N VAL A 81 13.39 8.13 15.97
CA VAL A 81 13.34 6.68 16.26
C VAL A 81 14.73 6.07 16.26
N LYS A 82 14.93 5.05 17.10
CA LYS A 82 16.10 4.17 17.08
C LYS A 82 15.61 2.77 16.75
N PHE A 83 16.18 2.20 15.69
CA PHE A 83 15.97 0.79 15.34
C PHE A 83 17.11 -0.03 15.92
N GLU A 84 16.80 -1.13 16.59
CA GLU A 84 17.77 -2.04 17.18
C GLU A 84 17.47 -3.46 16.70
N GLU A 85 18.52 -4.24 16.42
CA GLU A 85 18.45 -5.66 16.07
C GLU A 85 17.47 -6.00 14.92
N VAL A 86 17.28 -5.09 13.97
CA VAL A 86 16.37 -5.32 12.84
C VAL A 86 16.89 -6.43 11.94
N LYS A 87 16.02 -7.42 11.69
CA LYS A 87 16.28 -8.53 10.76
C LYS A 87 15.19 -8.55 9.69
N ILE A 88 15.60 -8.40 8.45
CA ILE A 88 14.71 -8.53 7.28
C ILE A 88 14.89 -9.93 6.74
N HIS A 89 13.89 -10.78 6.97
CA HIS A 89 13.97 -12.21 6.64
C HIS A 89 13.87 -12.48 5.13
N ARG A 90 13.11 -11.66 4.42
CA ARG A 90 12.86 -11.83 2.99
C ARG A 90 12.52 -10.48 2.35
N ALA A 91 12.99 -10.25 1.13
CA ALA A 91 12.56 -9.14 0.31
C ALA A 91 11.18 -9.43 -0.33
N THR A 92 10.32 -8.41 -0.39
CA THR A 92 9.07 -8.45 -1.17
C THR A 92 9.38 -8.13 -2.62
N VAL A 93 8.98 -9.00 -3.55
CA VAL A 93 9.01 -8.71 -4.99
C VAL A 93 7.73 -7.96 -5.34
N LEU A 94 7.86 -6.82 -6.00
CA LEU A 94 6.73 -6.03 -6.49
C LEU A 94 6.41 -6.45 -7.92
N SER A 95 5.13 -6.74 -8.17
CA SER A 95 4.59 -6.92 -9.52
C SER A 95 3.77 -5.68 -9.89
N LYS A 96 3.80 -5.27 -11.16
CA LYS A 96 2.90 -4.23 -11.67
C LYS A 96 1.43 -4.66 -11.62
N GLU A 97 1.15 -5.94 -11.46
CA GLU A 97 -0.20 -6.48 -11.45
C GLU A 97 -0.62 -6.89 -10.04
N CYS A 98 -1.65 -6.22 -9.52
CA CYS A 98 -2.49 -6.73 -8.46
C CYS A 98 -3.94 -6.76 -8.97
N ASN A 99 -4.27 -7.79 -9.76
CA ASN A 99 -5.65 -8.13 -10.05
C ASN A 99 -6.26 -8.73 -8.78
N TYR A 100 -6.97 -7.93 -7.99
CA TYR A 100 -7.96 -8.50 -7.08
C TYR A 100 -9.22 -8.80 -7.90
N SER A 101 -9.24 -9.97 -8.55
CA SER A 101 -10.49 -10.60 -8.91
C SER A 101 -11.03 -11.31 -7.67
N LEU A 102 -11.98 -10.67 -7.00
CA LEU A 102 -12.97 -11.27 -6.10
C LEU A 102 -14.34 -10.76 -6.51
#